data_AF-A0AAW0QL74-F1
#
_entry.id   AF-A0AAW0QL74-F1
#
_cell.length_a   1.000
_cell.length_b   1.000
_cell.length_c   1.000
_cell.angle_alpha   90.00
_cell.angle_beta   90.00
_cell.angle_gamma   90.00
#
_symmetry.space_group_name_H-M   'P 1'
#
loop_
_entity.id
_entity.type
_entity.pdbx_description
1 polymer ?
#
loop_
_entity_poly.entity_id
_entity_poly.type
_entity_poly.pdbx_seq_one_letter_code
_entity_poly.pdbx_strand_id
1 'polypeptide(L)'
;MADPFEVRMRFSGQLQHLNATVVSAQKAAQYAVKYRDLSEDLHSCILEQLEKTNMNTRANIMYFIEHFLEIASKERHAESYVRMMQRDIIRVVDAVCPEDGSGAANVKVVKTVLEGLNSKGFLLDQTLIELEECLKDRDASQAEADHSSPVNGENVISAALPANGSAIANPTAATTGADARTTNGAGHTTRLDKRQIEQRIEEDRERHKRRRENIWVVPASQVDERAKMMDDASEYDDDDFQFEREERAAYTEEVENAKCVHLRPRHHDESPPNGRGHSHTREDPRDDFTRNHDRDHDRMDEG
;
A
#
# COMPACT_ATOMS: atom_id res chain seq x y z
N MET A 1 13.67 36.52 -16.33
CA MET A 1 14.64 35.88 -15.43
C MET A 1 14.04 35.93 -14.03
N ALA A 2 13.83 34.79 -13.38
CA ALA A 2 13.31 34.77 -12.01
C ALA A 2 14.44 35.07 -11.02
N ASP A 3 14.11 35.69 -9.88
CA ASP A 3 15.07 35.97 -8.82
C ASP A 3 15.54 34.67 -8.15
N PRO A 4 16.85 34.37 -8.10
CA PRO A 4 17.37 33.15 -7.48
C PRO A 4 16.96 32.99 -6.01
N PHE A 5 16.89 34.09 -5.24
CA PHE A 5 16.49 34.02 -3.84
C PHE A 5 15.03 33.61 -3.68
N GLU A 6 14.12 34.22 -4.44
CA GLU A 6 12.71 33.82 -4.45
C GLU A 6 12.56 32.35 -4.86
N VAL A 7 13.29 31.91 -5.90
CA VAL A 7 13.23 30.53 -6.38
C VAL A 7 13.63 29.55 -5.29
N ARG A 8 14.74 29.82 -4.60
CA ARG A 8 15.25 29.04 -3.46
C ARG A 8 14.29 29.01 -2.29
N MET A 9 13.75 30.17 -1.89
CA MET A 9 12.82 30.28 -0.77
C MET A 9 11.55 29.44 -1.01
N ARG A 10 10.98 29.56 -2.22
CA ARG A 10 9.79 28.79 -2.59
C ARG A 10 10.05 27.30 -2.69
N PHE A 11 11.21 26.89 -3.21
CA PHE A 11 11.54 25.47 -3.33
C PHE A 11 11.80 24.84 -1.96
N SER A 12 12.58 25.51 -1.10
CA SER A 12 12.78 25.10 0.30
C SER A 12 11.45 24.94 1.03
N GLY A 13 10.51 25.89 0.85
CA GLY A 13 9.18 25.80 1.44
C GLY A 13 8.36 24.61 0.94
N GLN A 14 8.49 24.21 -0.33
CA GLN A 14 7.84 23.01 -0.86
C GLN A 14 8.43 21.73 -0.25
N LEU A 15 9.75 21.63 -0.17
CA LEU A 15 10.46 20.49 0.42
C LEU A 15 10.17 20.32 1.92
N GLN A 16 10.06 21.44 2.66
CA GLN A 16 9.75 21.40 4.11
C GLN A 16 8.36 20.82 4.40
N HIS A 17 7.40 20.98 3.49
CA HIS A 17 6.02 20.52 3.64
C HIS A 17 5.70 19.31 2.76
N LEU A 18 6.74 18.61 2.30
CA LEU A 18 6.59 17.45 1.42
C LEU A 18 5.99 16.29 2.22
N ASN A 19 4.97 15.66 1.64
CA ASN A 19 4.18 14.60 2.27
C ASN A 19 4.14 13.35 1.38
N ALA A 20 3.48 12.29 1.84
CA ALA A 20 3.38 11.03 1.12
C ALA A 20 2.60 11.08 -0.22
N THR A 21 2.00 12.22 -0.58
CA THR A 21 1.21 12.33 -1.81
C THR A 21 2.10 12.56 -3.02
N VAL A 22 1.79 11.83 -4.10
CA VAL A 22 2.45 11.98 -5.41
C VAL A 22 2.34 13.41 -5.94
N VAL A 23 1.20 14.07 -5.71
CA VAL A 23 0.96 15.46 -6.15
C VAL A 23 1.97 16.44 -5.52
N SER A 24 2.30 16.25 -4.23
CA SER A 24 3.28 17.12 -3.55
C SER A 24 4.67 16.96 -4.16
N ALA A 25 5.09 15.72 -4.42
CA ALA A 25 6.37 15.39 -5.04
C ALA A 25 6.45 15.87 -6.49
N GLN A 26 5.40 15.63 -7.29
CA GLN A 26 5.30 16.09 -8.68
C GLN A 26 5.42 17.60 -8.80
N LYS A 27 4.73 18.35 -7.94
CA LYS A 27 4.79 19.81 -7.94
C LYS A 27 6.20 20.32 -7.65
N ALA A 28 6.88 19.75 -6.65
CA ALA A 28 8.26 20.10 -6.33
C ALA A 28 9.22 19.74 -7.48
N ALA A 29 9.04 18.57 -8.11
CA ALA A 29 9.90 18.11 -9.19
C ALA A 29 9.77 18.98 -10.44
N GLN A 30 8.54 19.29 -10.84
CA GLN A 30 8.25 20.20 -11.94
C GLN A 30 8.80 21.60 -11.67
N TYR A 31 8.74 22.07 -10.42
CA TYR A 31 9.32 23.36 -10.04
C TYR A 31 10.84 23.36 -10.23
N ALA A 32 11.54 22.31 -9.80
CA ALA A 32 12.98 22.20 -9.95
C ALA A 32 13.40 22.16 -11.43
N VAL A 33 12.74 21.33 -12.24
CA VAL A 33 13.00 21.24 -13.70
C VAL A 33 12.73 22.58 -14.41
N LYS A 34 11.65 23.28 -14.02
CA LYS A 34 11.30 24.59 -14.60
C LYS A 34 12.40 25.62 -14.41
N TYR A 35 13.10 25.59 -13.28
CA TYR A 35 14.20 26.51 -12.94
C TYR A 35 15.57 25.81 -13.00
N ARG A 36 15.76 24.91 -13.97
CA ARG A 36 17.00 24.14 -14.16
C ARG A 36 18.28 24.97 -14.29
N ASP A 37 18.19 26.24 -14.72
CA ASP A 37 19.34 27.15 -14.77
C ASP A 37 19.95 27.41 -13.38
N LEU A 38 19.18 27.15 -12.32
CA LEU A 38 19.57 27.25 -10.91
C LEU A 38 19.74 25.86 -10.28
N SER A 39 20.14 24.85 -11.07
CA SER A 39 20.16 23.46 -10.59
C SER A 39 21.07 23.23 -9.38
N GLU A 40 22.20 23.93 -9.29
CA GLU A 40 23.15 23.81 -8.19
C GLU A 40 22.57 24.34 -6.87
N ASP A 41 21.93 25.52 -6.90
CA ASP A 41 21.25 26.10 -5.74
C ASP A 41 20.07 25.24 -5.30
N LEU A 42 19.28 24.75 -6.24
CA LEU A 42 18.14 23.89 -5.96
C LEU A 42 18.56 22.53 -5.40
N HIS A 43 19.63 21.92 -5.91
CA HIS A 43 20.21 20.70 -5.33
C HIS A 43 20.70 20.94 -3.90
N SER A 44 21.35 22.09 -3.65
CA SER A 44 21.76 22.50 -2.31
C SER A 44 20.56 22.64 -1.35
N CYS A 45 19.41 23.12 -1.84
CA CYS A 45 18.17 23.16 -1.04
C CYS A 45 17.72 21.76 -0.63
N ILE A 46 17.84 20.74 -1.50
CA ILE A 46 17.45 19.36 -1.18
C ILE A 46 18.28 18.85 0.00
N LEU A 47 19.61 18.99 -0.08
CA LEU A 47 20.52 18.56 0.98
C LEU A 47 20.28 19.34 2.29
N GLU A 48 20.06 20.65 2.19
CA GLU A 48 19.76 21.48 3.36
C GLU A 48 18.45 21.07 4.06
N GLN A 49 17.39 20.77 3.30
CA GLN A 49 16.12 20.33 3.89
C GLN A 49 16.22 18.91 4.44
N LEU A 50 17.02 18.03 3.85
CA LEU A 50 17.34 16.72 4.45
C LEU A 50 17.99 16.87 5.82
N GLU A 51 18.81 17.89 6.05
CA GLU A 51 19.49 18.08 7.34
C GLU A 51 18.63 18.85 8.37
N LYS A 52 17.71 19.71 7.92
CA LYS A 52 16.93 20.61 8.79
C LYS A 52 15.53 20.12 9.16
N THR A 53 15.01 19.12 8.47
CA THR A 53 13.65 18.62 8.69
C THR A 53 13.60 17.37 9.58
N ASN A 54 12.40 16.99 10.02
CA ASN A 54 12.19 15.79 10.83
C ASN A 54 12.32 14.50 10.01
N MET A 55 12.51 13.36 10.68
CA MET A 55 12.75 12.06 10.03
C MET A 55 11.65 11.64 9.04
N ASN A 56 10.40 12.00 9.30
CA ASN A 56 9.30 11.70 8.38
C ASN A 56 9.42 12.51 7.08
N THR A 57 9.72 13.80 7.20
CA THR A 57 9.94 14.69 6.04
C THR A 57 11.16 14.25 5.26
N ARG A 58 12.24 13.82 5.93
CA ARG A 58 13.42 13.24 5.27
C ARG A 58 13.07 11.99 4.44
N ALA A 59 12.23 11.11 4.97
CA ALA A 59 11.72 9.96 4.22
C ALA A 59 10.89 10.39 2.99
N ASN A 60 10.05 11.43 3.14
CA ASN A 60 9.29 11.99 2.02
C ASN A 60 10.23 12.60 0.96
N ILE A 61 11.30 13.29 1.38
CA ILE A 61 12.31 13.81 0.47
C ILE A 61 13.04 12.66 -0.26
N MET A 62 13.33 11.54 0.42
CA MET A 62 13.92 10.35 -0.22
C MET A 62 13.04 9.82 -1.35
N TYR A 63 11.74 9.65 -1.13
CA TYR A 63 10.80 9.26 -2.19
C TYR A 63 10.70 10.31 -3.30
N PHE A 64 10.72 11.59 -2.93
CA PHE A 64 10.73 12.69 -3.89
C PHE A 64 11.95 12.63 -4.81
N ILE A 65 13.15 12.31 -4.30
CA ILE A 65 14.38 12.24 -5.09
C ILE A 65 14.23 11.22 -6.23
N GLU A 66 13.71 10.03 -5.95
CA GLU A 66 13.47 9.02 -6.98
C GLU A 66 12.57 9.54 -8.09
N HIS A 67 11.43 10.11 -7.71
CA HIS A 67 10.47 10.64 -8.66
C HIS A 67 11.02 11.86 -9.43
N PHE A 68 11.77 12.71 -8.75
CA PHE A 68 12.39 13.89 -9.32
C PHE A 68 13.43 13.52 -10.36
N LEU A 69 14.31 12.55 -10.08
CA LEU A 69 15.30 12.09 -11.04
C LEU A 69 14.66 11.44 -12.27
N GLU A 70 13.54 10.74 -12.10
CA GLU A 70 12.77 10.18 -13.22
C GLU A 70 12.20 11.27 -14.14
N ILE A 71 11.72 12.39 -13.58
CA ILE A 71 11.25 13.51 -14.38
C ILE A 71 12.43 14.26 -15.02
N ALA A 72 13.50 14.50 -14.25
CA ALA A 72 14.68 15.22 -14.72
C ALA A 72 15.42 14.47 -15.84
N SER A 73 15.43 13.13 -15.82
CA SER A 73 16.09 12.34 -16.87
C SER A 73 15.38 12.39 -18.22
N LYS A 74 14.07 12.66 -18.23
CA LYS A 74 13.27 12.81 -19.46
C LYS A 74 13.42 14.21 -20.08
N GLU A 75 13.93 15.17 -19.31
CA GLU A 75 14.03 16.57 -19.68
C GLU A 75 15.43 16.94 -20.17
N ARG A 76 15.52 17.61 -21.33
CA ARG A 76 16.81 17.99 -21.90
C ARG A 76 17.53 18.96 -20.96
N HIS A 77 18.82 18.72 -20.73
CA HIS A 77 19.70 19.54 -19.89
C HIS A 77 19.42 19.53 -18.38
N ALA A 78 18.63 18.57 -17.87
CA ALA A 78 18.47 18.33 -16.43
C ALA A 78 19.32 17.15 -15.92
N GLU A 79 20.20 16.59 -16.76
CA GLU A 79 21.17 15.53 -16.41
C GLU A 79 22.13 15.93 -15.27
N SER A 80 22.34 17.23 -15.05
CA SER A 80 23.17 17.73 -13.96
C SER A 80 22.64 17.28 -12.60
N TYR A 81 21.31 17.20 -12.42
CA TYR A 81 20.70 16.71 -11.18
C TYR A 81 21.04 15.25 -10.90
N VAL A 82 21.03 14.40 -11.93
CA VAL A 82 21.40 12.99 -11.79
C VAL A 82 22.85 12.87 -11.30
N ARG A 83 23.78 13.60 -11.92
CA ARG A 83 25.20 13.56 -11.54
C ARG A 83 25.45 14.10 -10.14
N MET A 84 24.82 15.23 -9.78
CA MET A 84 24.93 15.79 -8.43
C MET A 84 24.35 14.84 -7.38
N MET A 85 23.22 14.19 -7.68
CA MET A 85 22.61 13.23 -6.77
C MET A 85 23.43 11.94 -6.61
N GLN A 86 23.99 11.41 -7.71
CA GLN A 86 24.90 10.27 -7.67
C GLN A 86 26.11 10.54 -6.76
N ARG A 87 26.71 11.74 -6.87
CA ARG A 87 27.84 12.15 -6.02
C ARG A 87 27.45 12.23 -4.54
N ASP A 88 26.26 12.77 -4.26
CA ASP A 88 25.83 13.09 -2.89
C ASP A 88 24.93 12.01 -2.26
N ILE A 89 24.72 10.86 -2.92
CA ILE A 89 23.77 9.82 -2.46
C ILE A 89 24.11 9.29 -1.08
N ILE A 90 25.40 9.15 -0.74
CA ILE A 90 25.85 8.71 0.58
C ILE A 90 25.40 9.73 1.65
N ARG A 91 25.61 11.03 1.38
CA ARG A 91 25.14 12.11 2.27
C ARG A 91 23.63 12.12 2.43
N VAL A 92 22.89 11.85 1.35
CA VAL A 92 21.42 11.73 1.40
C VAL A 92 21.02 10.56 2.30
N VAL A 93 21.61 9.38 2.11
CA VAL A 93 21.34 8.19 2.92
C VAL A 93 21.66 8.45 4.39
N ASP A 94 22.81 9.02 4.70
CA ASP A 94 23.22 9.33 6.08
C ASP A 94 22.34 10.41 6.73
N ALA A 95 21.77 11.33 5.94
CA ALA A 95 20.81 12.30 6.46
C ALA A 95 19.45 11.65 6.80
N VAL A 96 18.99 10.68 6.01
CA VAL A 96 17.68 10.01 6.19
C VAL A 96 17.76 8.88 7.22
N CYS A 97 18.89 8.19 7.28
CA CYS A 97 19.18 7.06 8.16
C CYS A 97 20.60 7.19 8.75
N PRO A 98 20.80 8.09 9.73
CA PRO A 98 22.11 8.29 10.33
C PRO A 98 22.56 7.07 11.14
N GLU A 99 23.87 6.96 11.37
CA GLU A 99 24.50 5.85 12.11
C GLU A 99 24.15 5.81 13.59
N ASP A 100 23.61 6.92 14.14
CA ASP A 100 23.14 7.00 15.52
C ASP A 100 21.83 6.23 15.79
N GLY A 101 21.24 5.60 14.75
CA GLY A 101 20.00 4.85 14.83
C GLY A 101 18.73 5.70 14.84
N SER A 102 18.84 7.04 14.83
CA SER A 102 17.68 7.94 14.86
C SER A 102 16.76 7.80 13.63
N GLY A 103 17.30 7.32 12.52
CA GLY A 103 16.58 7.06 11.27
C GLY A 103 16.29 5.58 10.99
N ALA A 104 16.41 4.69 11.99
CA ALA A 104 16.18 3.25 11.83
C ALA A 104 14.83 2.92 11.16
N ALA A 105 13.74 3.59 11.57
CA ALA A 105 12.42 3.42 10.98
C ALA A 105 12.33 3.76 9.47
N ASN A 106 13.35 4.42 8.91
CA ASN A 106 13.44 4.74 7.49
C ASN A 106 14.30 3.74 6.70
N VAL A 107 14.96 2.76 7.31
CA VAL A 107 15.85 1.79 6.62
C VAL A 107 15.12 1.13 5.45
N LYS A 108 13.89 0.63 5.67
CA LYS A 108 13.08 0.01 4.61
C LYS A 108 12.71 0.98 3.48
N VAL A 109 12.46 2.25 3.82
CA VAL A 109 12.20 3.32 2.83
C VAL A 109 13.43 3.52 1.97
N VAL A 110 14.59 3.70 2.58
CA VAL A 110 15.86 3.92 1.88
C VAL A 110 16.18 2.74 0.96
N LYS A 111 16.11 1.50 1.46
CA LYS A 111 16.32 0.28 0.64
C LYS A 111 15.42 0.25 -0.60
N THR A 112 14.11 0.44 -0.40
CA THR A 112 13.13 0.47 -1.52
C THR A 112 13.50 1.52 -2.57
N VAL A 113 13.88 2.73 -2.13
CA VAL A 113 14.19 3.82 -3.04
C VAL A 113 15.52 3.57 -3.77
N LEU A 114 16.54 3.04 -3.09
CA LEU A 114 17.83 2.74 -3.71
C LEU A 114 17.70 1.65 -4.78
N GLU A 115 16.92 0.60 -4.53
CA GLU A 115 16.53 -0.41 -5.55
C GLU A 115 15.80 0.26 -6.73
N GLY A 116 14.88 1.18 -6.43
CA GLY A 116 14.13 1.96 -7.43
C GLY A 116 15.03 2.88 -8.28
N LEU A 117 16.09 3.44 -7.71
CA LEU A 117 17.09 4.25 -8.41
C LEU A 117 18.01 3.38 -9.27
N ASN A 118 18.45 2.23 -8.76
CA ASN A 118 19.30 1.29 -9.49
C ASN A 118 18.58 0.66 -10.69
N SER A 119 17.34 0.18 -10.50
CA SER A 119 16.51 -0.37 -11.59
C SER A 119 16.25 0.63 -12.72
N LYS A 120 16.25 1.93 -12.42
CA LYS A 120 16.12 3.02 -13.42
C LYS A 120 17.46 3.46 -14.02
N GLY A 121 18.58 2.86 -13.60
CA GLY A 121 19.92 3.19 -14.08
C GLY A 121 20.52 4.47 -13.50
N PHE A 122 19.95 5.02 -12.42
CA PHE A 122 20.50 6.21 -11.75
C PHE A 122 21.64 5.87 -10.80
N LEU A 123 21.75 4.63 -10.33
CA LEU A 123 22.85 4.15 -9.49
C LEU A 123 23.48 2.91 -10.09
N LEU A 124 24.79 2.77 -9.94
CA LEU A 124 25.51 1.56 -10.30
C LEU A 124 25.20 0.44 -9.30
N ASP A 125 25.16 -0.80 -9.78
CA ASP A 125 24.92 -1.99 -8.92
C ASP A 125 25.92 -2.05 -7.76
N GLN A 126 27.19 -1.74 -8.04
CA GLN A 126 28.24 -1.73 -7.02
C GLN A 126 27.95 -0.72 -5.90
N THR A 127 27.45 0.48 -6.25
CA THR A 127 27.08 1.52 -5.27
C THR A 127 25.88 1.08 -4.43
N LEU A 128 24.91 0.38 -5.03
CA LEU A 128 23.77 -0.17 -4.30
C LEU A 128 24.21 -1.21 -3.26
N ILE A 129 25.09 -2.14 -3.66
CA ILE A 129 25.61 -3.20 -2.77
C ILE A 129 26.33 -2.58 -1.56
N GLU A 130 27.20 -1.59 -1.78
CA GLU A 130 27.92 -0.91 -0.71
C GLU A 130 26.97 -0.20 0.26
N LEU A 131 25.97 0.51 -0.26
CA LEU A 131 24.97 1.20 0.56
C LEU A 131 24.08 0.21 1.35
N GLU A 132 23.69 -0.90 0.73
CA GLU A 132 22.92 -1.95 1.40
C GLU A 132 23.70 -2.61 2.53
N GLU A 133 25.00 -2.85 2.33
CA GLU A 133 25.89 -3.36 3.38
C GLU A 133 25.94 -2.40 4.57
N CYS A 134 26.15 -1.10 4.33
CA CYS A 134 26.12 -0.09 5.38
C CYS A 134 24.75 0.01 6.10
N LEU A 135 23.65 -0.30 5.41
CA LEU A 135 22.31 -0.28 6.00
C LEU A 135 21.99 -1.52 6.84
N LYS A 136 22.67 -2.67 6.62
CA LYS A 136 22.46 -3.89 7.41
C LYS A 136 22.83 -3.69 8.88
N ASP A 137 23.94 -3.01 9.14
CA ASP A 137 24.39 -2.70 10.51
C ASP A 137 23.37 -1.84 11.28
N ARG A 138 22.70 -0.94 10.55
CA ARG A 138 21.67 -0.03 11.08
C ARG A 138 20.35 -0.77 11.34
N ASP A 139 19.99 -1.72 10.48
CA ASP A 139 18.80 -2.59 10.61
C ASP A 139 18.93 -3.54 11.81
N ALA A 140 20.11 -4.12 12.02
CA ALA A 140 20.40 -4.96 13.18
C ALA A 140 20.26 -4.19 14.50
N SER A 141 20.71 -2.93 14.52
CA SER A 141 20.57 -2.05 15.68
C SER A 141 19.10 -1.76 16.02
N GLN A 142 18.21 -1.74 15.03
CA GLN A 142 16.76 -1.61 15.25
C GLN A 142 16.15 -2.90 15.80
N ALA A 143 16.53 -4.07 15.27
CA ALA A 143 16.02 -5.35 15.71
C ALA A 143 16.33 -5.61 17.19
N GLU A 144 17.54 -5.27 17.65
CA GLU A 144 17.92 -5.33 19.07
C GLU A 144 17.06 -4.41 19.95
N ALA A 145 16.69 -3.22 19.45
CA ALA A 145 15.82 -2.28 20.15
C ALA A 145 14.36 -2.77 20.22
N ASP A 146 13.85 -3.40 19.15
CA ASP A 146 12.49 -3.99 19.13
C ASP A 146 12.38 -5.25 20.01
N HIS A 147 13.46 -6.02 20.16
CA HIS A 147 13.51 -7.18 21.07
C HIS A 147 13.72 -6.79 22.54
N SER A 148 14.09 -5.54 22.81
CA SER A 148 14.14 -4.96 24.16
C SER A 148 12.74 -4.57 24.62
N SER A 149 11.86 -5.56 24.81
CA SER A 149 10.53 -5.34 25.37
C SER A 149 10.66 -4.71 26.78
N PRO A 150 9.94 -3.62 27.10
CA PRO A 150 9.99 -3.04 28.44
C PRO A 150 9.30 -4.03 29.39
N VAL A 151 10.10 -4.87 30.06
CA VAL A 151 9.65 -5.53 31.27
C VAL A 151 9.49 -4.43 32.33
N ASN A 152 8.30 -4.33 32.90
CA ASN A 152 7.91 -3.43 33.98
C ASN A 152 7.40 -2.02 33.58
N GLY A 153 6.10 -1.94 33.29
CA GLY A 153 5.34 -0.70 33.34
C GLY A 153 4.07 -0.92 34.15
N GLU A 154 4.17 -0.77 35.48
CA GLU A 154 3.01 -0.77 36.37
C GLU A 154 1.97 0.25 35.89
N ASN A 155 0.76 -0.28 35.75
CA ASN A 155 -0.42 0.38 35.27
C ASN A 155 -0.96 1.33 36.36
N VAL A 156 -0.40 2.53 36.51
CA VAL A 156 -1.03 3.62 37.27
C VAL A 156 -1.90 4.46 36.34
N ILE A 157 -3.02 3.89 35.97
CA ILE A 157 -4.18 4.63 35.46
C ILE A 157 -4.83 5.25 36.70
N SER A 158 -4.44 6.49 37.05
CA SER A 158 -5.16 7.24 38.08
C SER A 158 -6.56 7.61 37.56
N ALA A 159 -7.51 6.77 37.90
CA ALA A 159 -8.94 7.10 37.89
C ALA A 159 -9.19 8.21 38.91
N ALA A 160 -9.42 9.43 38.44
CA ALA A 160 -10.02 10.49 39.23
C ALA A 160 -11.12 11.17 38.41
N LEU A 161 -12.37 10.89 38.79
CA LEU A 161 -13.57 11.58 38.32
C LEU A 161 -13.53 13.08 38.70
N PRO A 162 -14.15 13.98 37.92
CA PRO A 162 -14.27 15.38 38.32
C PRO A 162 -15.52 15.57 39.20
N ALA A 163 -15.32 16.21 40.36
CA ALA A 163 -16.41 16.79 41.15
C ALA A 163 -16.16 18.29 41.33
N ASN A 164 -17.18 19.07 40.96
CA ASN A 164 -17.26 20.53 41.04
C ASN A 164 -16.98 21.11 42.43
N GLY A 165 -16.38 22.31 42.47
CA GLY A 165 -16.42 23.19 43.64
C GLY A 165 -15.54 24.44 43.51
N SER A 166 -16.13 25.58 43.19
CA SER A 166 -15.52 26.93 43.17
C SER A 166 -14.87 27.34 44.49
N ALA A 167 -13.70 28.01 44.45
CA ALA A 167 -13.44 29.30 45.13
C ALA A 167 -12.00 29.82 44.91
N ILE A 168 -11.92 30.98 44.24
CA ILE A 168 -11.07 32.18 44.47
C ILE A 168 -9.95 32.09 45.53
N ALA A 169 -8.69 32.34 45.13
CA ALA A 169 -7.80 33.42 45.64
C ALA A 169 -6.30 33.19 45.30
N ASN A 170 -5.70 34.15 44.59
CA ASN A 170 -4.27 34.53 44.70
C ASN A 170 -4.16 35.60 45.81
N PRO A 171 -2.99 35.97 46.43
CA PRO A 171 -1.67 36.08 45.75
C PRO A 171 -0.40 35.86 46.63
N THR A 172 0.75 36.06 45.96
CA THR A 172 2.02 36.67 46.45
C THR A 172 3.09 35.85 47.21
N ALA A 173 4.31 36.03 46.67
CA ALA A 173 5.60 36.27 47.34
C ALA A 173 6.67 35.17 47.22
N ALA A 174 7.81 35.63 46.72
CA ALA A 174 9.06 34.92 46.47
C ALA A 174 9.78 34.52 47.76
N THR A 175 10.51 33.41 47.76
CA THR A 175 11.89 33.36 48.27
C THR A 175 12.65 32.14 47.75
N THR A 176 13.94 32.36 47.56
CA THR A 176 15.04 31.47 47.20
C THR A 176 15.13 30.16 47.99
N GLY A 177 15.60 29.10 47.32
CA GLY A 177 16.07 27.88 47.96
C GLY A 177 16.62 26.90 46.93
N ALA A 178 17.94 26.93 46.73
CA ALA A 178 18.66 25.87 46.05
C ALA A 178 18.52 24.58 46.87
N ASP A 179 18.19 23.47 46.23
CA ASP A 179 18.66 22.16 46.68
C ASP A 179 18.57 21.10 45.58
N ALA A 180 19.56 20.21 45.65
CA ALA A 180 19.99 19.27 44.65
C ALA A 180 18.91 18.27 44.20
N ARG A 181 18.92 17.94 42.90
CA ARG A 181 18.38 16.66 42.44
C ARG A 181 19.15 16.10 41.25
N THR A 182 20.02 15.16 41.59
CA THR A 182 20.24 13.88 40.90
C THR A 182 20.27 13.92 39.38
N THR A 183 21.48 13.95 38.85
CA THR A 183 21.82 13.54 37.49
C THR A 183 21.52 12.04 37.31
N ASN A 184 20.32 11.71 36.87
CA ASN A 184 20.02 10.41 36.27
C ASN A 184 19.94 10.59 34.75
N GLY A 185 21.10 10.46 34.10
CA GLY A 185 21.19 10.25 32.66
C GLY A 185 20.73 8.84 32.32
N ALA A 186 19.43 8.67 32.15
CA ALA A 186 18.82 7.57 31.42
C ALA A 186 18.08 8.20 30.24
N GLY A 187 18.44 7.79 29.02
CA GLY A 187 18.11 8.44 27.77
C GLY A 187 16.70 9.03 27.71
N HIS A 188 16.62 10.35 27.74
CA HIS A 188 15.41 11.06 27.34
C HIS A 188 15.31 10.94 25.83
N THR A 189 14.78 9.82 25.33
CA THR A 189 14.13 9.85 24.03
C THR A 189 13.03 10.89 24.19
N THR A 190 13.22 12.05 23.56
CA THR A 190 12.19 13.08 23.47
C THR A 190 10.97 12.39 22.88
N ARG A 191 9.97 12.07 23.71
CA ARG A 191 8.75 11.42 23.24
C ARG A 191 8.19 12.31 22.15
N LEU A 192 8.18 11.79 20.92
CA LEU A 192 7.66 12.49 19.76
C LEU A 192 6.22 12.91 20.04
N ASP A 193 5.83 14.08 19.55
CA ASP A 193 4.48 14.58 19.76
C ASP A 193 3.46 13.60 19.15
N LYS A 194 2.36 13.34 19.85
CA LYS A 194 1.32 12.38 19.44
C LYS A 194 0.84 12.68 18.01
N ARG A 195 0.69 13.96 17.68
CA ARG A 195 0.30 14.42 16.34
C ARG A 195 1.33 14.05 15.27
N GLN A 196 2.62 14.11 15.58
CA GLN A 196 3.68 13.74 14.65
C GLN A 196 3.69 12.23 14.40
N ILE A 197 3.45 11.44 15.44
CA ILE A 197 3.34 9.98 15.34
C ILE A 197 2.13 9.60 14.48
N GLU A 198 0.95 10.18 14.76
CA GLU A 198 -0.27 9.95 13.98
C GLU A 198 -0.10 10.33 12.52
N GLN A 199 0.55 11.48 12.25
CA GLN A 199 0.86 11.90 10.89
C GLN A 199 1.76 10.88 10.19
N ARG A 200 2.80 10.38 10.85
CA ARG A 200 3.70 9.36 10.28
C ARG A 200 2.93 8.08 9.95
N ILE A 201 2.08 7.62 10.85
CA ILE A 201 1.25 6.42 10.66
C ILE A 201 0.33 6.60 9.45
N GLU A 202 -0.36 7.73 9.33
CA GLU A 202 -1.27 7.96 8.21
C GLU A 202 -0.50 8.07 6.87
N GLU A 203 0.67 8.70 6.87
CA GLU A 203 1.52 8.77 5.69
C GLU A 203 2.05 7.38 5.26
N ASP A 204 2.46 6.54 6.21
CA ASP A 204 2.86 5.15 5.93
C ASP A 204 1.68 4.31 5.43
N ARG A 205 0.50 4.48 6.02
CA ARG A 205 -0.74 3.84 5.58
C ARG A 205 -1.06 4.22 4.14
N GLU A 206 -0.96 5.50 3.81
CA GLU A 206 -1.23 6.01 2.48
C GLU A 206 -0.19 5.53 1.46
N ARG A 207 1.10 5.45 1.82
CA ARG A 207 2.15 4.81 0.99
C ARG A 207 1.83 3.36 0.69
N HIS A 208 1.48 2.59 1.72
CA HIS A 208 1.19 1.17 1.57
C HIS A 208 -0.08 0.90 0.76
N LYS A 209 -1.10 1.74 0.97
CA LYS A 209 -2.31 1.74 0.14
C LYS A 209 -1.95 1.93 -1.33
N ARG A 210 -1.22 2.98 -1.69
CA ARG A 210 -0.80 3.25 -3.07
C ARG A 210 0.03 2.13 -3.70
N ARG A 211 0.96 1.55 -2.95
CA ARG A 211 1.78 0.42 -3.45
C ARG A 211 0.89 -0.75 -3.91
N ARG A 212 -0.24 -0.97 -3.26
CA ARG A 212 -1.18 -2.05 -3.58
C ARG A 212 -2.28 -1.65 -4.56
N GLU A 213 -2.43 -0.37 -4.90
CA GLU A 213 -3.45 0.09 -5.87
C GLU A 213 -3.26 -0.53 -7.26
N ASN A 214 -2.04 -0.89 -7.65
CA ASN A 214 -1.76 -1.45 -8.97
C ASN A 214 -1.60 -2.98 -8.99
N ILE A 215 -1.78 -3.67 -7.86
CA ILE A 215 -1.49 -5.13 -7.79
C ILE A 215 -2.44 -5.95 -8.67
N TRP A 216 -3.69 -5.52 -8.77
CA TRP A 216 -4.76 -6.14 -9.55
C TRP A 216 -4.84 -5.63 -11.00
N VAL A 217 -3.92 -4.74 -11.43
CA VAL A 217 -3.91 -4.25 -12.81
C VAL A 217 -3.51 -5.39 -13.76
N VAL A 218 -4.33 -5.60 -14.78
CA VAL A 218 -4.12 -6.62 -15.83
C VAL A 218 -3.45 -5.95 -17.04
N PRO A 219 -2.40 -6.57 -17.62
CA PRO A 219 -1.79 -6.08 -18.86
C PRO A 219 -2.81 -5.99 -20.00
N ALA A 220 -2.70 -4.96 -20.85
CA ALA A 220 -3.63 -4.78 -21.97
C ALA A 220 -3.45 -5.83 -23.10
N SER A 221 -2.29 -6.48 -23.15
CA SER A 221 -1.97 -7.54 -24.10
C SER A 221 -2.48 -8.88 -23.57
N GLN A 222 -3.30 -9.58 -24.35
CA GLN A 222 -3.81 -10.90 -23.97
C GLN A 222 -2.69 -11.94 -23.77
N VAL A 223 -1.55 -11.78 -24.46
CA VAL A 223 -0.39 -12.66 -24.28
C VAL A 223 0.24 -12.43 -22.91
N ASP A 224 0.40 -11.17 -22.52
CA ASP A 224 1.00 -10.79 -21.24
C ASP A 224 0.04 -11.08 -20.07
N GLU A 225 -1.26 -10.90 -20.28
CA GLU A 225 -2.30 -11.32 -19.34
C GLU A 225 -2.23 -12.83 -19.07
N ARG A 226 -2.18 -13.65 -20.12
CA ARG A 226 -2.12 -15.11 -19.97
C ARG A 226 -0.83 -15.55 -19.26
N ALA A 227 0.31 -14.94 -19.61
CA ALA A 227 1.57 -15.24 -18.96
C ALA A 227 1.52 -14.90 -17.47
N LYS A 228 1.00 -13.72 -17.11
CA LYS A 228 0.81 -13.31 -15.71
C LYS A 228 -0.16 -14.25 -14.99
N MET A 229 -1.30 -14.59 -15.59
CA MET A 229 -2.27 -15.52 -15.00
C MET A 229 -1.66 -16.88 -14.70
N MET A 230 -0.77 -17.38 -15.58
CA MET A 230 -0.11 -18.67 -15.37
C MET A 230 0.94 -18.61 -14.24
N ASP A 231 1.63 -17.48 -14.09
CA ASP A 231 2.62 -17.26 -13.01
C ASP A 231 1.92 -17.05 -11.64
N ASP A 232 0.80 -16.32 -11.65
CA ASP A 232 0.00 -16.02 -10.45
C ASP A 232 -0.90 -17.21 -10.03
N ALA A 233 -1.05 -18.24 -10.88
CA ALA A 233 -1.90 -19.38 -10.58
C ALA A 233 -1.32 -20.21 -9.42
N SER A 234 -2.07 -20.29 -8.32
CA SER A 234 -1.77 -21.19 -7.21
C SER A 234 -2.20 -22.62 -7.51
N GLU A 235 -1.60 -23.57 -6.78
CA GLU A 235 -2.13 -24.94 -6.72
C GLU A 235 -3.50 -24.93 -6.05
N TYR A 236 -4.32 -25.89 -6.46
CA TYR A 236 -5.69 -26.06 -5.98
C TYR A 236 -5.69 -26.49 -4.51
N ASP A 237 -6.42 -25.77 -3.66
CA ASP A 237 -6.40 -25.96 -2.20
C ASP A 237 -7.76 -26.36 -1.59
N ASP A 238 -7.78 -26.49 -0.26
CA ASP A 238 -9.00 -26.85 0.50
C ASP A 238 -10.10 -25.79 0.41
N ASP A 239 -9.74 -24.51 0.29
CA ASP A 239 -10.70 -23.41 0.13
C ASP A 239 -11.34 -23.46 -1.27
N ASP A 240 -10.60 -23.87 -2.29
CA ASP A 240 -11.15 -24.10 -3.63
C ASP A 240 -12.16 -25.27 -3.63
N PHE A 241 -11.84 -26.41 -2.98
CA PHE A 241 -12.79 -27.52 -2.81
C PHE A 241 -14.05 -27.11 -2.03
N GLN A 242 -13.88 -26.24 -1.02
CA GLN A 242 -14.99 -25.69 -0.26
C GLN A 242 -15.87 -24.82 -1.16
N PHE A 243 -15.27 -23.93 -1.95
CA PHE A 243 -15.96 -23.04 -2.88
C PHE A 243 -16.76 -23.84 -3.93
N GLU A 244 -16.16 -24.84 -4.57
CA GLU A 244 -16.86 -25.70 -5.53
C GLU A 244 -18.07 -26.43 -4.92
N ARG A 245 -17.93 -26.88 -3.66
CA ARG A 245 -19.03 -27.57 -2.97
C ARG A 245 -20.19 -26.62 -2.71
N GLU A 246 -19.90 -25.40 -2.29
CA GLU A 246 -20.90 -24.35 -2.05
C GLU A 246 -21.57 -23.91 -3.35
N GLU A 247 -20.79 -23.67 -4.41
CA GLU A 247 -21.32 -23.30 -5.73
C GLU A 247 -22.22 -24.40 -6.30
N ARG A 248 -21.79 -25.67 -6.20
CA ARG A 248 -22.60 -26.80 -6.65
C ARG A 248 -23.87 -26.97 -5.83
N ALA A 249 -23.83 -26.76 -4.52
CA ALA A 249 -25.02 -26.78 -3.68
C ALA A 249 -26.01 -25.67 -4.09
N ALA A 250 -25.51 -24.44 -4.25
CA ALA A 250 -26.30 -23.29 -4.68
C ALA A 250 -26.94 -23.52 -6.05
N TYR A 251 -26.17 -24.04 -7.02
CA TYR A 251 -26.69 -24.39 -8.34
C TYR A 251 -27.77 -25.47 -8.27
N THR A 252 -27.56 -26.52 -7.47
CA THR A 252 -28.59 -27.57 -7.32
C THR A 252 -29.89 -27.03 -6.72
N GLU A 253 -29.79 -26.11 -5.76
CA GLU A 253 -30.94 -25.44 -5.17
C GLU A 253 -31.65 -24.54 -6.18
N GLU A 254 -30.90 -23.75 -6.97
CA GLU A 254 -31.44 -22.91 -8.04
C GLU A 254 -32.20 -23.76 -9.08
N VAL A 255 -31.59 -24.87 -9.52
CA VAL A 255 -32.22 -25.81 -10.45
C VAL A 255 -33.50 -26.41 -9.86
N GLU A 256 -33.50 -26.83 -8.59
CA GLU A 256 -34.69 -27.35 -7.91
C GLU A 256 -35.81 -26.31 -7.87
N ASN A 257 -35.47 -25.07 -7.52
CA ASN A 257 -36.42 -23.96 -7.45
C ASN A 257 -36.99 -23.58 -8.82
N ALA A 258 -36.17 -23.68 -9.88
CA ALA A 258 -36.54 -23.40 -11.26
C ALA A 258 -37.39 -24.51 -11.90
N LYS A 259 -37.57 -25.68 -11.25
CA LYS A 259 -38.43 -26.73 -11.79
C LYS A 259 -39.86 -26.24 -11.96
N CYS A 260 -40.43 -26.49 -13.14
CA CYS A 260 -41.84 -26.27 -13.39
C CYS A 260 -42.70 -27.20 -12.53
N VAL A 261 -43.97 -26.85 -12.33
CA VAL A 261 -44.91 -27.58 -11.43
C VAL A 261 -44.99 -29.08 -11.73
N HIS A 262 -44.74 -29.50 -12.98
CA HIS A 262 -44.77 -30.91 -13.40
C HIS A 262 -43.53 -31.72 -13.00
N LEU A 263 -42.42 -31.05 -12.73
CA LEU A 263 -41.12 -31.66 -12.38
C LEU A 263 -40.80 -31.54 -10.89
N ARG A 264 -41.57 -30.76 -10.13
CA ARG A 264 -41.44 -30.69 -8.68
C ARG A 264 -41.94 -32.00 -8.05
N PRO A 265 -41.27 -32.52 -7.00
CA PRO A 265 -41.75 -33.68 -6.28
C PRO A 265 -43.20 -33.44 -5.83
N ARG A 266 -44.12 -34.34 -6.21
CA ARG A 266 -45.48 -34.30 -5.69
C ARG A 266 -45.42 -34.63 -4.20
N HIS A 267 -45.75 -33.67 -3.35
CA HIS A 267 -46.01 -33.95 -1.95
C HIS A 267 -47.19 -34.94 -1.88
N HIS A 268 -46.94 -36.14 -1.37
CA HIS A 268 -47.96 -37.20 -1.23
C HIS A 268 -49.05 -36.87 -0.19
N ASP A 269 -49.05 -35.68 0.40
CA ASP A 269 -50.02 -35.24 1.42
C ASP A 269 -51.09 -34.26 0.91
N GLU A 270 -51.10 -33.89 -0.38
CA GLU A 270 -52.23 -33.15 -0.95
C GLU A 270 -53.22 -34.11 -1.60
N SER A 271 -54.25 -34.48 -0.83
CA SER A 271 -55.44 -35.16 -1.35
C SER A 271 -56.04 -34.34 -2.50
N PRO A 272 -56.39 -34.95 -3.65
CA PRO A 272 -56.93 -34.21 -4.77
C PRO A 272 -58.27 -33.57 -4.38
N PRO A 273 -58.53 -32.29 -4.74
CA PRO A 273 -59.81 -31.68 -4.51
C PRO A 273 -60.88 -32.41 -5.33
N ASN A 274 -61.87 -32.93 -4.62
CA ASN A 274 -63.05 -33.61 -5.14
C ASN A 274 -63.68 -32.85 -6.33
N GLY A 275 -63.58 -33.41 -7.53
CA GLY A 275 -64.21 -32.87 -8.74
C GLY A 275 -64.87 -33.99 -9.53
N ARG A 276 -66.19 -34.13 -9.36
CA ARG A 276 -67.03 -35.13 -10.02
C ARG A 276 -67.15 -34.86 -11.53
N GLY A 277 -66.86 -35.89 -12.32
CA GLY A 277 -67.76 -36.39 -13.36
C GLY A 277 -67.60 -35.83 -14.78
N HIS A 278 -67.21 -36.68 -15.72
CA HIS A 278 -68.13 -37.18 -16.75
C HIS A 278 -67.52 -38.38 -17.49
N SER A 279 -68.23 -39.50 -17.48
CA SER A 279 -67.98 -40.66 -18.31
C SER A 279 -68.43 -40.39 -19.74
N HIS A 280 -67.51 -40.49 -20.71
CA HIS A 280 -67.87 -40.76 -22.10
C HIS A 280 -66.92 -41.81 -22.68
N THR A 281 -67.50 -43.00 -22.82
CA THR A 281 -67.01 -44.12 -23.61
C THR A 281 -67.09 -43.79 -25.10
N ARG A 282 -66.00 -43.97 -25.84
CA ARG A 282 -65.99 -44.20 -27.29
C ARG A 282 -64.67 -44.87 -27.66
N GLU A 283 -64.66 -46.19 -27.69
CA GLU A 283 -64.64 -47.01 -28.92
C GLU A 283 -63.33 -46.86 -29.70
N ASP A 284 -62.49 -47.88 -29.56
CA ASP A 284 -61.34 -48.21 -30.40
C ASP A 284 -61.82 -48.68 -31.79
N PRO A 285 -61.22 -48.18 -32.88
CA PRO A 285 -61.10 -48.96 -34.10
C PRO A 285 -59.62 -49.22 -34.42
N ARG A 286 -59.27 -50.49 -34.24
CA ARG A 286 -58.28 -51.33 -34.91
C ARG A 286 -57.55 -50.73 -36.13
N ASP A 287 -56.25 -51.02 -36.15
CA ASP A 287 -55.43 -51.46 -37.28
C ASP A 287 -55.53 -50.68 -38.60
N ASP A 288 -54.49 -49.89 -38.91
CA ASP A 288 -54.00 -49.85 -40.29
C ASP A 288 -52.50 -49.50 -40.42
N PHE A 289 -51.81 -50.36 -41.18
CA PHE A 289 -50.50 -50.23 -41.83
C PHE A 289 -49.20 -50.05 -41.04
N THR A 290 -48.53 -51.19 -40.84
CA THR A 290 -47.10 -51.34 -41.10
C THR A 290 -46.73 -50.88 -42.53
N ARG A 291 -45.87 -49.86 -42.72
CA ARG A 291 -44.83 -49.84 -43.77
C ARG A 291 -43.95 -48.58 -43.75
N ASN A 292 -42.64 -48.81 -43.61
CA ASN A 292 -41.50 -48.25 -44.37
C ASN A 292 -40.32 -48.06 -43.42
N HIS A 293 -39.40 -49.05 -43.35
CA HIS A 293 -38.12 -49.06 -44.08
C HIS A 293 -37.20 -47.92 -43.61
N ASP A 294 -36.23 -48.17 -42.74
CA ASP A 294 -34.90 -48.73 -43.08
C ASP A 294 -34.34 -48.15 -44.39
N ARG A 295 -33.46 -47.15 -44.22
CA ARG A 295 -32.44 -46.54 -45.09
C ARG A 295 -32.28 -45.11 -44.54
N ASP A 296 -31.19 -44.74 -43.87
CA ASP A 296 -29.88 -44.61 -44.48
C ASP A 296 -28.76 -44.84 -43.46
N HIS A 297 -28.07 -45.97 -43.60
CA HIS A 297 -26.65 -46.10 -43.27
C HIS A 297 -25.88 -45.93 -44.59
N ASP A 298 -24.68 -45.33 -44.49
CA ASP A 298 -23.62 -45.23 -45.50
C ASP A 298 -23.63 -44.03 -46.46
N ARG A 299 -23.00 -42.95 -45.99
CA ARG A 299 -22.01 -42.22 -46.80
C ARG A 299 -21.00 -41.50 -45.91
N MET A 300 -20.07 -42.27 -45.36
CA MET A 300 -18.73 -41.81 -45.05
C MET A 300 -17.78 -42.63 -45.93
N ASP A 301 -17.16 -42.00 -46.93
CA ASP A 301 -15.72 -42.16 -47.15
C ASP A 301 -15.15 -41.12 -48.14
N GLU A 302 -13.96 -40.64 -47.76
CA GLU A 302 -12.84 -40.07 -48.54
C GLU A 302 -13.00 -38.77 -49.35
N GLY A 303 -12.12 -37.80 -49.00
CA GLY A 303 -11.83 -36.56 -49.74
C GLY A 303 -11.12 -35.52 -48.88
#